data_AF-A0A7C4FS82-F1
#
_entry.id   AF-A0A7C4FS82-F1
#
_cell.length_a   1.000
_cell.length_b   1.000
_cell.length_c   1.000
_cell.angle_alpha   90.00
_cell.angle_beta   90.00
_cell.angle_gamma   90.00
#
_symmetry.space_group_name_H-M   'P 1'
#
loop_
_entity.id
_entity.type
_entity.pdbx_description
1 polymer ?
#
loop_
_entity_poly.entity_id
_entity_poly.type
_entity_poly.pdbx_seq_one_letter_code
_entity_poly.pdbx_strand_id
1 'polypeptide(L)'
;MIISYKLHAHIIFICFFMMAFIALSNDSAIQKNKPKIMAHYMPWYISKPVSGYWGWHWTMSHFDPEKIDKSGKREIASHYYPLIGAYDSYDPAVLEYHILLMKISGIDGIIIDWYGIEDFFDYAILNRNTSLIIDFARKAGLEFAICYEDQTVKHMVNNNYLNENNTIEHAQKTMIFLQDNWFCDDLYLKLDDKPVFLVFGPQYFMESSQWDSIFSVLDIRPCFFTQNLPLFSLSSGAFLWVPVWLSDDVLSWETCNKYIDEFYEKSASWDFVIGGAFPEFNDIYSKAKVSKSHAYLDAREGKTFADTLQKSIDKHADIIQIITWNDFGEGTNIEPTEEYGYNYLQTIQNTKRKYIDLSFQYKSNDLALCKRFYDLRIKYKNDKEKIIILDDVFNLLIMGKSADAEKIMTEIDS
;
A
#
# COMPACT_ATOMS: atom_id res chain seq x y z
N MET A 1 63.49 70.58 21.81
CA MET A 1 62.44 70.56 22.86
C MET A 1 61.16 70.10 22.16
N ILE A 2 60.59 68.95 22.56
CA ILE A 2 59.28 68.38 22.12
C ILE A 2 59.31 67.72 20.70
N ILE A 3 59.58 66.40 20.60
CA ILE A 3 58.66 65.24 20.35
C ILE A 3 58.01 65.27 18.94
N SER A 4 58.53 64.56 17.92
CA SER A 4 58.22 63.18 17.43
C SER A 4 56.91 63.09 16.59
N TYR A 5 56.76 62.45 15.42
CA TYR A 5 57.52 61.54 14.54
C TYR A 5 57.14 61.86 13.06
N LYS A 6 58.05 61.64 12.09
CA LYS A 6 57.80 61.84 10.64
C LYS A 6 57.36 60.55 9.92
N LEU A 7 56.20 60.65 9.27
CA LEU A 7 55.68 60.00 8.05
C LEU A 7 56.72 59.16 7.25
N HIS A 8 56.59 57.83 7.22
CA HIS A 8 55.81 56.98 6.28
C HIS A 8 56.32 56.99 4.82
N ALA A 9 56.90 55.85 4.45
CA ALA A 9 57.39 55.51 3.12
C ALA A 9 56.27 54.93 2.25
N HIS A 10 56.23 55.38 1.00
CA HIS A 10 55.53 54.73 -0.10
C HIS A 10 56.47 53.75 -0.81
N ILE A 11 55.95 52.60 -1.25
CA ILE A 11 56.13 52.08 -2.61
C ILE A 11 54.96 51.12 -2.90
N ILE A 12 54.40 51.35 -4.08
CA ILE A 12 53.20 50.79 -4.67
C ILE A 12 53.48 49.39 -5.22
N PHE A 13 52.64 48.40 -4.92
CA PHE A 13 52.49 47.20 -5.73
C PHE A 13 51.00 46.97 -5.98
N ILE A 14 50.65 46.85 -7.25
CA ILE A 14 49.29 46.76 -7.79
C ILE A 14 48.77 45.33 -7.54
N CYS A 15 47.72 45.19 -6.74
CA CYS A 15 47.00 43.93 -6.54
C CYS A 15 45.97 43.71 -7.65
N PHE A 16 46.20 42.74 -8.53
CA PHE A 16 45.16 42.13 -9.35
C PHE A 16 44.40 41.11 -8.49
N PHE A 17 43.28 41.51 -7.88
CA PHE A 17 42.34 40.59 -7.27
C PHE A 17 41.35 40.13 -8.34
N MET A 18 41.62 38.99 -8.98
CA MET A 18 40.64 38.29 -9.80
C MET A 18 39.74 37.51 -8.84
N MET A 19 38.68 38.15 -8.34
CA MET A 19 37.61 37.45 -7.62
C MET A 19 36.90 36.51 -8.60
N ALA A 20 37.24 35.23 -8.53
CA ALA A 20 36.36 34.18 -9.02
C ALA A 20 35.10 34.20 -8.13
N PHE A 21 34.04 34.85 -8.62
CA PHE A 21 32.69 34.60 -8.15
C PHE A 21 32.33 33.16 -8.53
N ILE A 22 32.65 32.20 -7.66
CA ILE A 22 31.92 30.94 -7.65
C ILE A 22 30.55 31.32 -7.10
N ALA A 23 29.58 31.44 -8.00
CA ALA A 23 28.19 31.36 -7.61
C ALA A 23 28.01 29.96 -7.00
N LEU A 24 28.07 29.89 -5.67
CA LEU A 24 27.42 28.83 -4.93
C LEU A 24 25.93 29.05 -5.20
N SER A 25 25.41 28.42 -6.26
CA SER A 25 24.00 28.13 -6.32
C SER A 25 23.69 27.39 -5.03
N ASN A 26 22.90 28.01 -4.15
CA ASN A 26 22.17 27.28 -3.13
C ASN A 26 21.19 26.36 -3.87
N ASP A 27 21.69 25.24 -4.38
CA ASP A 27 20.89 24.04 -4.58
C ASP A 27 20.62 23.44 -3.20
N SER A 28 19.94 24.20 -2.35
CA SER A 28 19.05 23.62 -1.37
C SER A 28 17.71 23.42 -2.06
N ALA A 29 17.72 22.67 -3.18
CA ALA A 29 16.54 21.87 -3.47
C ALA A 29 16.38 21.00 -2.23
N ILE A 30 15.35 21.28 -1.42
CA ILE A 30 14.94 20.40 -0.33
C ILE A 30 14.99 19.01 -0.93
N GLN A 31 15.90 18.16 -0.44
CA GLN A 31 15.99 16.80 -0.89
C GLN A 31 14.72 16.13 -0.36
N LYS A 32 13.63 16.23 -1.15
CA LYS A 32 12.34 15.66 -0.81
C LYS A 32 12.61 14.19 -0.50
N ASN A 33 12.11 13.71 0.64
CA ASN A 33 12.29 12.33 1.04
C ASN A 33 11.86 11.44 -0.13
N LYS A 34 12.64 10.39 -0.38
CA LYS A 34 12.31 9.47 -1.47
C LYS A 34 10.96 8.81 -1.18
N PRO A 35 10.12 8.59 -2.21
CA PRO A 35 8.80 8.03 -1.99
C PRO A 35 8.87 6.67 -1.30
N LYS A 36 7.92 6.45 -0.39
CA LYS A 36 7.63 5.12 0.14
C LYS A 36 6.65 4.41 -0.78
N ILE A 37 6.93 3.16 -1.13
CA ILE A 37 6.00 2.31 -1.90
C ILE A 37 5.13 1.55 -0.91
N MET A 38 3.83 1.80 -0.92
CA MET A 38 2.86 1.20 0.00
C MET A 38 1.83 0.39 -0.78
N ALA A 39 1.55 -0.85 -0.37
CA ALA A 39 0.58 -1.69 -1.06
C ALA A 39 -0.82 -1.61 -0.43
N HIS A 40 -1.82 -1.25 -1.22
CA HIS A 40 -3.21 -1.27 -0.77
C HIS A 40 -3.67 -2.72 -0.58
N TYR A 41 -4.06 -3.10 0.63
CA TYR A 41 -4.23 -4.49 1.05
C TYR A 41 -5.66 -4.77 1.52
N MET A 42 -6.24 -5.84 0.98
CA MET A 42 -7.58 -6.31 1.32
C MET A 42 -7.53 -7.47 2.33
N PRO A 43 -8.01 -7.29 3.58
CA PRO A 43 -7.94 -8.30 4.63
C PRO A 43 -9.13 -9.27 4.67
N TRP A 44 -9.84 -9.45 3.55
CA TRP A 44 -11.23 -9.96 3.54
C TRP A 44 -11.45 -11.38 3.00
N TYR A 45 -10.39 -12.06 2.57
CA TYR A 45 -10.51 -13.41 2.02
C TYR A 45 -10.68 -14.44 3.14
N ILE A 46 -11.63 -15.35 3.00
CA ILE A 46 -11.95 -16.39 3.99
C ILE A 46 -12.08 -17.74 3.28
N SER A 47 -11.30 -18.73 3.71
CA SER A 47 -11.31 -20.06 3.10
C SER A 47 -11.84 -21.13 4.05
N LYS A 48 -12.53 -22.11 3.48
CA LYS A 48 -13.10 -23.20 4.26
C LYS A 48 -12.06 -24.04 5.02
N PRO A 49 -10.88 -24.36 4.46
CA PRO A 49 -9.86 -25.13 5.18
C PRO A 49 -9.35 -24.48 6.47
N VAL A 50 -9.44 -23.14 6.59
CA VAL A 50 -8.93 -22.38 7.74
C VAL A 50 -10.06 -21.92 8.65
N SER A 51 -11.07 -21.24 8.10
CA SER A 51 -12.16 -20.64 8.86
C SER A 51 -13.47 -21.45 8.85
N GLY A 52 -13.51 -22.58 8.14
CA GLY A 52 -14.66 -23.49 8.11
C GLY A 52 -15.76 -23.13 7.09
N TYR A 53 -15.65 -22.02 6.38
CA TYR A 53 -16.54 -21.64 5.27
C TYR A 53 -15.82 -20.78 4.21
N TRP A 54 -16.42 -20.63 3.03
CA TRP A 54 -15.95 -19.72 1.98
C TRP A 54 -16.60 -18.35 2.12
N GLY A 55 -15.79 -17.29 2.23
CA GLY A 55 -16.26 -15.92 2.38
C GLY A 55 -16.83 -15.32 1.09
N TRP A 56 -17.49 -14.18 1.23
CA TRP A 56 -18.08 -13.47 0.09
C TRP A 56 -17.03 -13.09 -0.95
N HIS A 57 -15.83 -12.67 -0.56
CA HIS A 57 -14.81 -12.24 -1.52
C HIS A 57 -14.23 -13.36 -2.41
N TRP A 58 -14.42 -14.65 -2.08
CA TRP A 58 -14.11 -15.75 -3.00
C TRP A 58 -15.31 -16.25 -3.80
N THR A 59 -16.53 -15.89 -3.40
CA THR A 59 -17.76 -16.50 -3.94
C THR A 59 -18.62 -15.49 -4.69
N MET A 60 -18.67 -14.25 -4.21
CA MET A 60 -19.64 -13.21 -4.57
C MET A 60 -21.09 -13.75 -4.63
N SER A 61 -21.40 -14.71 -3.76
CA SER A 61 -22.67 -15.45 -3.75
C SER A 61 -23.04 -16.13 -5.09
N HIS A 62 -22.08 -16.33 -5.99
CA HIS A 62 -22.28 -16.87 -7.33
C HIS A 62 -21.38 -18.06 -7.65
N PHE A 63 -20.09 -17.91 -7.36
CA PHE A 63 -19.07 -18.94 -7.56
C PHE A 63 -19.03 -19.91 -6.37
N ASP A 64 -18.74 -21.18 -6.66
CA ASP A 64 -18.68 -22.25 -5.67
C ASP A 64 -17.26 -22.85 -5.59
N PRO A 65 -16.42 -22.42 -4.64
CA PRO A 65 -15.05 -22.90 -4.52
C PRO A 65 -14.93 -24.40 -4.19
N GLU A 66 -16.02 -25.10 -3.87
CA GLU A 66 -16.01 -26.56 -3.75
C GLU A 66 -15.95 -27.27 -5.12
N LYS A 67 -16.34 -26.58 -6.20
CA LYS A 67 -16.13 -27.09 -7.54
C LYS A 67 -14.67 -26.90 -7.92
N ILE A 68 -14.00 -28.03 -8.12
CA ILE A 68 -12.59 -28.09 -8.51
C ILE A 68 -12.52 -28.64 -9.93
N ASP A 69 -11.82 -27.94 -10.81
CA ASP A 69 -11.62 -28.38 -12.18
C ASP A 69 -10.53 -29.47 -12.29
N LYS A 70 -10.28 -29.95 -13.51
CA LYS A 70 -9.30 -31.02 -13.75
C LYS A 70 -7.85 -30.62 -13.46
N SER A 71 -7.56 -29.32 -13.41
CA SER A 71 -6.24 -28.78 -13.07
C SER A 71 -6.05 -28.59 -11.57
N GLY A 72 -7.11 -28.77 -10.77
CA GLY A 72 -7.09 -28.56 -9.33
C GLY A 72 -7.51 -27.14 -8.92
N LYS A 73 -7.96 -26.30 -9.85
CA LYS A 73 -8.41 -24.94 -9.54
C LYS A 73 -9.84 -24.93 -9.02
N ARG A 74 -10.07 -24.14 -7.97
CA ARG A 74 -11.39 -23.87 -7.41
C ARG A 74 -12.13 -22.83 -8.26
N GLU A 75 -13.44 -22.98 -8.40
CA GLU A 75 -14.30 -21.95 -8.98
C GLU A 75 -14.43 -20.76 -8.01
N ILE A 76 -13.69 -19.68 -8.26
CA ILE A 76 -13.63 -18.49 -7.41
C ILE A 76 -14.07 -17.22 -8.16
N ALA A 77 -14.47 -16.20 -7.41
CA ALA A 77 -14.85 -14.88 -7.91
C ALA A 77 -13.62 -14.03 -8.31
N SER A 78 -12.88 -14.50 -9.31
CA SER A 78 -11.79 -13.73 -9.94
C SER A 78 -11.51 -14.24 -11.36
N HIS A 79 -10.93 -13.38 -12.21
CA HIS A 79 -10.33 -13.82 -13.47
C HIS A 79 -8.88 -14.31 -13.31
N TYR A 80 -8.26 -14.07 -12.15
CA TYR A 80 -6.87 -14.41 -11.86
C TYR A 80 -6.79 -15.41 -10.72
N TYR A 81 -5.90 -16.40 -10.83
CA TYR A 81 -5.78 -17.46 -9.83
C TYR A 81 -4.53 -17.27 -8.97
N PRO A 82 -4.65 -16.98 -7.66
CA PRO A 82 -3.50 -16.77 -6.78
C PRO A 82 -2.53 -17.95 -6.83
N LEU A 83 -1.22 -17.69 -6.82
CA LEU A 83 -0.21 -18.75 -6.93
C LEU A 83 -0.22 -19.73 -5.75
N ILE A 84 -0.75 -19.30 -4.60
CA ILE A 84 -0.97 -20.13 -3.41
C ILE A 84 -2.40 -20.67 -3.29
N GLY A 85 -3.24 -20.45 -4.30
CA GLY A 85 -4.66 -20.81 -4.33
C GLY A 85 -5.54 -19.89 -3.47
N ALA A 86 -6.84 -20.19 -3.43
CA ALA A 86 -7.81 -19.44 -2.63
C ALA A 86 -7.51 -19.60 -1.12
N TYR A 87 -7.02 -18.53 -0.51
CA TYR A 87 -6.46 -18.52 0.83
C TYR A 87 -7.40 -17.87 1.88
N ASP A 88 -6.98 -17.88 3.14
CA ASP A 88 -7.65 -17.16 4.23
C ASP A 88 -6.76 -16.04 4.76
N SER A 89 -7.32 -14.84 4.95
CA SER A 89 -6.59 -13.67 5.48
C SER A 89 -6.31 -13.78 6.98
N TYR A 90 -6.82 -14.82 7.65
CA TYR A 90 -6.50 -15.21 9.01
C TYR A 90 -5.33 -16.22 9.10
N ASP A 91 -4.89 -16.82 7.98
CA ASP A 91 -3.85 -17.85 7.98
C ASP A 91 -2.45 -17.25 8.17
N PRO A 92 -1.73 -17.56 9.27
CA PRO A 92 -0.37 -17.08 9.50
C PRO A 92 0.61 -17.36 8.36
N ALA A 93 0.52 -18.52 7.69
CA ALA A 93 1.44 -18.86 6.61
C ALA A 93 1.22 -17.95 5.39
N VAL A 94 -0.02 -17.58 5.11
CA VAL A 94 -0.40 -16.63 4.05
C VAL A 94 0.12 -15.23 4.38
N LEU A 95 -0.06 -14.79 5.63
CA LEU A 95 0.42 -13.49 6.09
C LEU A 95 1.95 -13.38 6.01
N GLU A 96 2.70 -14.42 6.42
CA GLU A 96 4.16 -14.47 6.23
C GLU A 96 4.54 -14.39 4.75
N TYR A 97 3.84 -15.14 3.89
CA TYR A 97 4.09 -15.14 2.45
C TYR A 97 3.89 -13.75 1.82
N HIS A 98 2.79 -13.07 2.14
CA HIS A 98 2.51 -11.72 1.64
C HIS A 98 3.58 -10.73 2.10
N ILE A 99 3.90 -10.71 3.39
CA ILE A 99 4.89 -9.78 3.95
C ILE A 99 6.29 -10.04 3.38
N LEU A 100 6.68 -11.30 3.20
CA LEU A 100 7.96 -11.64 2.55
C LEU A 100 8.00 -11.11 1.11
N LEU A 101 6.96 -11.36 0.31
CA LEU A 101 6.93 -10.86 -1.06
C LEU A 101 6.95 -9.33 -1.13
N MET A 102 6.21 -8.64 -0.25
CA MET A 102 6.25 -7.19 -0.17
C MET A 102 7.67 -6.70 0.15
N LYS A 103 8.30 -7.23 1.21
CA LYS A 103 9.66 -6.86 1.60
C LYS A 103 10.69 -7.09 0.49
N ILE A 104 10.66 -8.29 -0.11
CA ILE A 104 11.62 -8.72 -1.14
C ILE A 104 11.39 -8.01 -2.47
N SER A 105 10.15 -7.58 -2.77
CA SER A 105 9.85 -6.79 -3.98
C SER A 105 10.26 -5.32 -3.84
N GLY A 106 10.45 -4.82 -2.62
CA GLY A 106 10.82 -3.43 -2.35
C GLY A 106 9.64 -2.54 -1.98
N ILE A 107 8.51 -3.14 -1.62
CA ILE A 107 7.39 -2.45 -0.95
C ILE A 107 7.83 -2.13 0.49
N ASP A 108 7.63 -0.88 0.90
CA ASP A 108 8.03 -0.35 2.21
C ASP A 108 6.96 -0.57 3.28
N GLY A 109 5.71 -0.80 2.87
CA GLY A 109 4.61 -1.01 3.80
C GLY A 109 3.26 -1.30 3.16
N ILE A 110 2.22 -1.32 3.98
CA ILE A 110 0.84 -1.61 3.58
C ILE A 110 -0.12 -0.48 3.92
N ILE A 111 -1.09 -0.22 3.04
CA ILE A 111 -2.27 0.61 3.32
C ILE A 111 -3.44 -0.37 3.41
N ILE A 112 -4.01 -0.54 4.59
CA ILE A 112 -4.98 -1.60 4.85
C ILE A 112 -6.39 -1.03 4.68
N ASP A 113 -7.17 -1.63 3.79
CA ASP A 113 -8.59 -1.34 3.67
C ASP A 113 -9.33 -1.80 4.93
N TRP A 114 -10.12 -0.92 5.53
CA TRP A 114 -10.66 -1.14 6.87
C TRP A 114 -12.07 -0.62 7.05
N TYR A 115 -12.93 -1.47 7.61
CA TYR A 115 -14.37 -1.22 7.73
C TYR A 115 -14.81 -0.72 9.13
N GLY A 116 -13.88 -0.52 10.06
CA GLY A 116 -14.18 -0.02 11.40
C GLY A 116 -14.22 -1.11 12.48
N ILE A 117 -14.78 -0.76 13.64
CA ILE A 117 -14.64 -1.52 14.89
C ILE A 117 -15.87 -2.34 15.29
N GLU A 118 -16.97 -2.21 14.56
CA GLU A 118 -18.26 -2.77 14.96
C GLU A 118 -18.42 -4.23 14.54
N ASP A 119 -19.23 -4.97 15.29
CA ASP A 119 -19.66 -6.32 14.92
C ASP A 119 -20.91 -6.23 14.04
N PHE A 120 -20.67 -5.85 12.78
CA PHE A 120 -21.68 -5.69 11.74
C PHE A 120 -21.16 -6.26 10.42
N PHE A 121 -21.96 -7.11 9.75
CA PHE A 121 -21.52 -7.90 8.59
C PHE A 121 -20.18 -8.61 8.85
N ASP A 122 -19.13 -8.31 8.10
CA ASP A 122 -17.78 -8.87 8.25
C ASP A 122 -16.81 -7.89 8.95
N TYR A 123 -17.27 -6.75 9.45
CA TYR A 123 -16.40 -5.64 9.89
C TYR A 123 -15.49 -6.08 11.05
N ALA A 124 -16.01 -6.83 12.02
CA ALA A 124 -15.22 -7.39 13.12
C ALA A 124 -14.18 -8.41 12.64
N ILE A 125 -14.49 -9.21 11.60
CA ILE A 125 -13.54 -10.14 10.99
C ILE A 125 -12.42 -9.35 10.29
N LEU A 126 -12.77 -8.30 9.56
CA LEU A 126 -11.79 -7.43 8.90
C LEU A 126 -10.91 -6.72 9.92
N ASN A 127 -11.48 -6.15 10.99
CA ASN A 127 -10.70 -5.51 12.06
C ASN A 127 -9.70 -6.47 12.73
N ARG A 128 -10.11 -7.72 12.97
CA ARG A 128 -9.22 -8.78 13.46
C ARG A 128 -8.10 -9.08 12.46
N ASN A 129 -8.44 -9.26 11.19
CA ASN A 129 -7.46 -9.59 10.15
C ASN A 129 -6.49 -8.43 9.87
N THR A 130 -6.97 -7.18 9.93
CA THR A 130 -6.16 -5.94 9.92
C THR A 130 -5.14 -5.96 11.06
N SER A 131 -5.57 -6.25 12.28
CA SER A 131 -4.66 -6.36 13.44
C SER A 131 -3.58 -7.42 13.22
N LEU A 132 -3.94 -8.56 12.63
CA LEU A 132 -2.99 -9.64 12.35
C LEU A 132 -1.97 -9.27 11.28
N ILE A 133 -2.38 -8.73 10.13
CA ILE A 133 -1.40 -8.34 9.11
C ILE A 133 -0.46 -7.24 9.62
N ILE A 134 -0.92 -6.34 10.49
CA ILE A 134 -0.06 -5.35 11.17
C ILE A 134 1.00 -6.07 12.02
N ASP A 135 0.63 -7.09 12.80
CA ASP A 135 1.62 -7.88 13.57
C ASP A 135 2.68 -8.53 12.68
N PHE A 136 2.32 -9.01 11.49
CA PHE A 136 3.29 -9.56 10.54
C PHE A 136 4.12 -8.47 9.85
N ALA A 137 3.53 -7.31 9.53
CA ALA A 137 4.27 -6.17 9.00
C ALA A 137 5.37 -5.71 9.98
N ARG A 138 5.07 -5.67 11.28
CA ARG A 138 6.05 -5.39 12.34
C ARG A 138 7.25 -6.35 12.30
N LYS A 139 7.01 -7.65 12.12
CA LYS A 139 8.08 -8.66 12.04
C LYS A 139 9.07 -8.41 10.90
N ALA A 140 8.62 -7.79 9.81
CA ALA A 140 9.46 -7.45 8.66
C ALA A 140 9.93 -5.99 8.62
N GLY A 141 9.57 -5.20 9.64
CA GLY A 141 9.81 -3.75 9.66
C GLY A 141 9.19 -3.06 8.45
N LEU A 142 8.00 -3.51 8.03
CA LEU A 142 7.18 -2.84 7.04
C LEU A 142 6.27 -1.83 7.76
N GLU A 143 6.16 -0.63 7.20
CA GLU A 143 5.26 0.38 7.72
C GLU A 143 3.80 0.03 7.39
N PHE A 144 2.86 0.67 8.09
CA PHE A 144 1.44 0.48 7.81
C PHE A 144 0.62 1.75 8.00
N ALA A 145 -0.49 1.84 7.26
CA ALA A 145 -1.50 2.89 7.39
C ALA A 145 -2.90 2.31 7.20
N ILE A 146 -3.92 3.05 7.65
CA ILE A 146 -5.32 2.68 7.47
C ILE A 146 -5.96 3.51 6.36
N CYS A 147 -6.67 2.82 5.46
CA CYS A 147 -7.65 3.40 4.55
C CYS A 147 -9.04 3.03 5.04
N TYR A 148 -9.77 4.00 5.60
CA TYR A 148 -11.07 3.79 6.18
C TYR A 148 -12.19 3.94 5.14
N GLU A 149 -13.10 2.98 5.12
CA GLU A 149 -14.29 2.99 4.28
C GLU A 149 -15.46 3.64 5.04
N ASP A 150 -15.61 4.96 4.93
CA ASP A 150 -16.63 5.71 5.67
C ASP A 150 -18.08 5.35 5.25
N GLN A 151 -18.26 4.72 4.09
CA GLN A 151 -19.53 4.11 3.68
C GLN A 151 -20.04 3.03 4.64
N THR A 152 -19.17 2.44 5.47
CA THR A 152 -19.56 1.49 6.51
C THR A 152 -20.59 2.09 7.49
N VAL A 153 -20.46 3.39 7.78
CA VAL A 153 -21.42 4.14 8.60
C VAL A 153 -22.78 4.20 7.92
N LYS A 154 -22.81 4.47 6.60
CA LYS A 154 -24.04 4.46 5.79
C LYS A 154 -24.74 3.11 5.87
N HIS A 155 -24.00 2.01 5.77
CA HIS A 155 -24.56 0.66 5.86
C HIS A 155 -25.16 0.38 7.23
N MET A 156 -24.48 0.75 8.32
CA MET A 156 -25.00 0.58 9.67
C MET A 156 -26.26 1.42 9.91
N VAL A 157 -26.30 2.67 9.44
CA VAL A 157 -27.49 3.53 9.54
C VAL A 157 -28.66 2.96 8.74
N ASN A 158 -28.44 2.59 7.48
CA ASN A 158 -29.48 2.03 6.62
C ASN A 158 -30.08 0.71 7.16
N ASN A 159 -29.31 -0.03 7.96
CA ASN A 159 -29.76 -1.27 8.59
C ASN A 159 -30.23 -1.09 10.04
N ASN A 160 -30.42 0.14 10.51
CA ASN A 160 -30.83 0.48 11.88
C ASN A 160 -29.89 -0.07 12.97
N TYR A 161 -28.63 -0.35 12.62
CA TYR A 161 -27.59 -0.76 13.58
C TYR A 161 -27.03 0.46 14.32
N LEU A 162 -26.86 1.58 13.61
CA LEU A 162 -26.40 2.86 14.15
C LEU A 162 -27.48 3.93 13.97
N ASN A 163 -27.77 4.69 15.04
CA ASN A 163 -28.68 5.84 14.94
C ASN A 163 -27.99 6.99 14.18
N GLU A 164 -28.67 7.58 13.19
CA GLU A 164 -28.14 8.68 12.37
C GLU A 164 -27.63 9.87 13.21
N ASN A 165 -28.29 10.17 14.34
CA ASN A 165 -27.89 11.25 15.25
C ASN A 165 -26.60 10.97 16.03
N ASN A 166 -26.13 9.71 16.05
CA ASN A 166 -24.95 9.28 16.79
C ASN A 166 -23.74 9.01 15.89
N THR A 167 -23.82 9.34 14.60
CA THR A 167 -22.79 8.97 13.60
C THR A 167 -21.45 9.66 13.83
N ILE A 168 -21.46 10.94 14.23
CA ILE A 168 -20.23 11.66 14.61
C ILE A 168 -19.62 11.07 15.88
N GLU A 169 -20.44 10.74 16.90
CA GLU A 169 -19.95 10.12 18.14
C GLU A 169 -19.32 8.74 17.85
N HIS A 170 -19.96 7.95 16.99
CA HIS A 170 -19.42 6.67 16.54
C HIS A 170 -18.08 6.86 15.80
N ALA A 171 -18.01 7.78 14.83
CA ALA A 171 -16.78 8.06 14.10
C ALA A 171 -15.65 8.56 15.02
N GLN A 172 -15.96 9.38 16.03
CA GLN A 172 -14.99 9.78 17.07
C GLN A 172 -14.46 8.56 17.85
N LYS A 173 -15.33 7.61 18.25
CA LYS A 173 -14.89 6.35 18.90
C LYS A 173 -13.99 5.53 17.98
N THR A 174 -14.32 5.44 16.70
CA THR A 174 -13.49 4.77 15.69
C THR A 174 -12.12 5.43 15.58
N MET A 175 -12.03 6.76 15.61
CA MET A 175 -10.74 7.46 15.57
C MET A 175 -9.93 7.29 16.86
N ILE A 176 -10.57 7.28 18.03
CA ILE A 176 -9.91 6.99 19.31
C ILE A 176 -9.32 5.58 19.29
N PHE A 177 -10.06 4.60 18.77
CA PHE A 177 -9.54 3.24 18.59
C PHE A 177 -8.26 3.24 17.72
N LEU A 178 -8.26 3.95 16.59
CA LEU A 178 -7.06 4.05 15.75
C LEU A 178 -5.89 4.70 16.50
N GLN A 179 -6.14 5.76 17.28
CA GLN A 179 -5.11 6.42 18.08
C GLN A 179 -4.49 5.46 19.10
N ASP A 180 -5.34 4.83 19.91
CA ASP A 180 -4.92 4.02 21.05
C ASP A 180 -4.23 2.71 20.62
N ASN A 181 -4.57 2.19 19.44
CA ASN A 181 -4.04 0.91 18.98
C ASN A 181 -2.91 1.05 17.95
N TRP A 182 -2.96 2.04 17.06
CA TRP A 182 -2.12 2.03 15.85
C TRP A 182 -1.39 3.34 15.56
N PHE A 183 -1.98 4.54 15.71
CA PHE A 183 -1.31 5.79 15.32
C PHE A 183 -0.02 6.06 16.10
N CYS A 184 0.05 5.60 17.35
CA CYS A 184 1.23 5.75 18.19
C CYS A 184 2.33 4.71 17.89
N ASP A 185 2.09 3.73 17.02
CA ASP A 185 3.11 2.74 16.64
C ASP A 185 4.26 3.42 15.87
N ASP A 186 5.50 3.00 16.14
CA ASP A 186 6.70 3.52 15.49
C ASP A 186 6.74 3.19 13.99
N LEU A 187 6.10 2.09 13.58
CA LEU A 187 5.95 1.68 12.19
C LEU A 187 4.66 2.17 11.54
N TYR A 188 3.81 2.91 12.27
CA TYR A 188 2.69 3.59 11.62
C TYR A 188 3.23 4.68 10.69
N LEU A 189 2.81 4.67 9.42
CA LEU A 189 3.26 5.62 8.41
C LEU A 189 2.93 7.05 8.86
N LYS A 190 3.96 7.91 8.88
CA LYS A 190 3.85 9.31 9.28
C LYS A 190 4.41 10.24 8.21
N LEU A 191 3.77 11.40 8.07
CA LEU A 191 4.26 12.56 7.33
C LEU A 191 4.27 13.74 8.30
N ASP A 192 5.39 14.47 8.39
CA ASP A 192 5.61 15.53 9.39
C ASP A 192 5.22 15.09 10.82
N ASP A 193 5.66 13.89 11.22
CA ASP A 193 5.38 13.26 12.51
C ASP A 193 3.89 13.04 12.84
N LYS A 194 2.99 13.21 11.86
CA LYS A 194 1.55 12.94 11.99
C LYS A 194 1.17 11.62 11.32
N PRO A 195 0.27 10.83 11.93
CA PRO A 195 -0.19 9.59 11.32
C PRO A 195 -0.87 9.88 9.98
N VAL A 196 -0.53 9.10 8.96
CA VAL A 196 -1.22 9.13 7.66
C VAL A 196 -2.53 8.35 7.77
N PHE A 197 -3.64 9.00 7.44
CA PHE A 197 -4.98 8.40 7.47
C PHE A 197 -5.69 8.67 6.15
N LEU A 198 -6.12 7.61 5.47
CA LEU A 198 -6.83 7.69 4.20
C LEU A 198 -8.30 7.38 4.45
N VAL A 199 -9.18 7.99 3.66
CA VAL A 199 -10.57 7.58 3.53
C VAL A 199 -10.86 7.23 2.09
N PHE A 200 -11.41 6.04 1.88
CA PHE A 200 -11.87 5.59 0.56
C PHE A 200 -13.20 6.27 0.21
N GLY A 201 -13.08 7.52 -0.22
CA GLY A 201 -14.19 8.42 -0.41
C GLY A 201 -13.75 9.88 -0.24
N PRO A 202 -14.51 10.71 0.50
CA PRO A 202 -15.62 10.35 1.39
C PRO A 202 -16.89 9.93 0.64
N GLN A 203 -17.69 9.09 1.29
CA GLN A 203 -18.98 8.61 0.77
C GLN A 203 -20.14 8.82 1.77
N TYR A 204 -19.84 9.06 3.05
CA TYR A 204 -20.82 9.39 4.08
C TYR A 204 -20.56 10.75 4.72
N PHE A 205 -19.33 11.01 5.17
CA PHE A 205 -18.93 12.29 5.76
C PHE A 205 -18.34 13.20 4.68
N MET A 206 -19.21 13.84 3.90
CA MET A 206 -18.82 14.60 2.71
C MET A 206 -18.23 16.00 3.02
N GLU A 207 -18.46 16.52 4.22
CA GLU A 207 -18.13 17.92 4.56
C GLU A 207 -16.92 18.02 5.49
N SER A 208 -16.06 19.03 5.25
CA SER A 208 -14.86 19.28 6.08
C SER A 208 -15.17 19.44 7.56
N SER A 209 -16.30 20.06 7.89
CA SER A 209 -16.74 20.31 9.27
C SER A 209 -17.08 19.02 10.03
N GLN A 210 -17.53 17.97 9.34
CA GLN A 210 -17.80 16.67 9.96
C GLN A 210 -16.48 16.03 10.38
N TRP A 211 -15.50 16.01 9.49
CA TRP A 211 -14.17 15.48 9.79
C TRP A 211 -13.40 16.32 10.82
N ASP A 212 -13.58 17.64 10.85
CA ASP A 212 -13.12 18.47 11.97
C ASP A 212 -13.68 18.00 13.32
N SER A 213 -14.99 17.75 13.38
CA SER A 213 -15.63 17.22 14.58
C SER A 213 -15.12 15.81 14.92
N ILE A 214 -14.94 14.95 13.93
CA ILE A 214 -14.46 13.57 14.10
C ILE A 214 -13.04 13.55 14.65
N PHE A 215 -12.14 14.39 14.15
CA PHE A 215 -10.75 14.45 14.62
C PHE A 215 -10.55 15.27 15.90
N SER A 216 -11.57 16.01 16.37
CA SER A 216 -11.46 16.85 17.57
C SER A 216 -11.15 16.09 18.87
N VAL A 217 -11.30 14.77 18.88
CA VAL A 217 -11.03 13.89 20.01
C VAL A 217 -9.60 13.31 20.02
N LEU A 218 -8.80 13.60 18.98
CA LEU A 218 -7.45 13.09 18.85
C LEU A 218 -6.41 14.06 19.43
N ASP A 219 -5.36 13.50 20.03
CA ASP A 219 -4.21 14.26 20.54
C ASP A 219 -3.39 14.84 19.39
N ILE A 220 -3.18 14.02 18.34
CA ILE A 220 -2.50 14.41 17.12
C ILE A 220 -3.45 14.21 15.95
N ARG A 221 -3.79 15.31 15.29
CA ARG A 221 -4.59 15.27 14.07
C ARG A 221 -3.78 14.58 12.94
N PRO A 222 -4.36 13.58 12.25
CA PRO A 222 -3.65 12.88 11.17
C PRO A 222 -3.43 13.76 9.94
N CYS A 223 -2.43 13.40 9.14
CA CYS A 223 -2.38 13.80 7.74
C CYS A 223 -3.48 13.05 6.99
N PHE A 224 -4.56 13.77 6.67
CA PHE A 224 -5.79 13.20 6.14
C PHE A 224 -5.82 13.26 4.60
N PHE A 225 -6.14 12.13 3.96
CA PHE A 225 -6.21 12.01 2.50
C PHE A 225 -7.56 11.45 2.04
N THR A 226 -8.10 12.04 0.99
CA THR A 226 -9.33 11.60 0.33
C THR A 226 -9.05 11.06 -1.06
N GLN A 227 -9.99 10.31 -1.63
CA GLN A 227 -9.82 9.68 -2.93
C GLN A 227 -9.91 10.72 -4.06
N ASN A 228 -8.90 10.74 -4.94
CA ASN A 228 -8.77 11.53 -6.18
C ASN A 228 -8.72 13.06 -6.05
N LEU A 229 -9.44 13.65 -5.09
CA LEU A 229 -9.47 15.08 -4.85
C LEU A 229 -9.48 15.38 -3.35
N PRO A 230 -8.75 16.41 -2.89
CA PRO A 230 -8.75 16.79 -1.49
C PRO A 230 -10.10 17.36 -1.08
N LEU A 231 -10.52 17.03 0.13
CA LEU A 231 -11.50 17.81 0.86
C LEU A 231 -10.84 19.12 1.33
N PHE A 232 -11.02 20.19 0.54
CA PHE A 232 -10.31 21.47 0.72
C PHE A 232 -10.48 22.04 2.14
N SER A 233 -9.46 22.78 2.59
CA SER A 233 -9.29 23.37 3.94
C SER A 233 -9.02 22.38 5.09
N LEU A 234 -9.06 21.08 4.83
CA LEU A 234 -8.95 20.05 5.87
C LEU A 234 -7.93 18.97 5.58
N SER A 235 -8.03 18.36 4.40
CA SER A 235 -7.15 17.27 3.98
C SER A 235 -5.77 17.80 3.62
N SER A 236 -4.75 17.00 3.89
CA SER A 236 -3.37 17.27 3.52
C SER A 236 -3.11 17.03 2.02
N GLY A 237 -4.02 16.29 1.37
CA GLY A 237 -3.97 16.00 -0.06
C GLY A 237 -4.98 14.92 -0.46
N ALA A 238 -4.69 14.24 -1.56
CA ALA A 238 -5.48 13.13 -2.04
C ALA A 238 -4.60 11.98 -2.55
N PHE A 239 -5.23 10.82 -2.74
CA PHE A 239 -4.62 9.66 -3.37
C PHE A 239 -5.26 9.31 -4.71
N LEU A 240 -4.46 8.90 -5.68
CA LEU A 240 -4.93 8.46 -6.98
C LEU A 240 -5.61 7.09 -6.87
N TRP A 241 -6.72 6.89 -7.59
CA TRP A 241 -7.33 5.57 -7.84
C TRP A 241 -7.55 5.34 -9.35
N VAL A 242 -7.93 4.12 -9.73
CA VAL A 242 -8.17 3.77 -11.14
C VAL A 242 -9.44 4.47 -11.64
N PRO A 243 -9.38 5.30 -12.71
CA PRO A 243 -10.49 6.17 -13.10
C PRO A 243 -11.51 5.49 -14.02
N VAL A 244 -12.00 4.33 -13.61
CA VAL A 244 -12.87 3.46 -14.43
C VAL A 244 -14.24 4.06 -14.75
N TRP A 245 -14.65 5.11 -14.06
CA TRP A 245 -15.88 5.87 -14.35
C TRP A 245 -15.78 6.79 -15.57
N LEU A 246 -14.58 6.96 -16.16
CA LEU A 246 -14.38 7.79 -17.34
C LEU A 246 -14.83 7.13 -18.66
N SER A 247 -15.29 5.88 -18.60
CA SER A 247 -15.85 5.14 -19.73
C SER A 247 -16.95 4.20 -19.25
N ASP A 248 -17.80 3.77 -20.18
CA ASP A 248 -18.92 2.86 -19.90
C ASP A 248 -18.60 1.37 -20.16
N ASP A 249 -17.51 1.09 -20.87
CA ASP A 249 -17.15 -0.26 -21.35
C ASP A 249 -15.63 -0.49 -21.38
N VAL A 250 -14.86 0.28 -22.17
CA VAL A 250 -13.39 0.18 -22.20
C VAL A 250 -12.77 1.54 -21.93
N LEU A 251 -11.93 1.62 -20.91
CA LEU A 251 -11.12 2.80 -20.60
C LEU A 251 -9.83 2.75 -21.42
N SER A 252 -9.71 3.63 -22.41
CA SER A 252 -8.49 3.72 -23.20
C SER A 252 -7.30 4.20 -22.36
N TRP A 253 -6.10 3.76 -22.71
CA TRP A 253 -4.88 4.25 -22.06
C TRP A 253 -4.72 5.77 -22.19
N GLU A 254 -5.09 6.36 -23.32
CA GLU A 254 -5.00 7.82 -23.53
C GLU A 254 -5.86 8.58 -22.52
N THR A 255 -7.13 8.18 -22.36
CA THR A 255 -8.05 8.80 -21.39
C THR A 255 -7.57 8.60 -19.95
N CYS A 256 -7.15 7.38 -19.62
CA CYS A 256 -6.59 7.07 -18.30
C CYS A 256 -5.35 7.91 -18.01
N ASN A 257 -4.38 7.93 -18.93
CA ASN A 257 -3.13 8.67 -18.79
C ASN A 257 -3.37 10.18 -18.64
N LYS A 258 -4.31 10.74 -19.40
CA LYS A 258 -4.71 12.15 -19.28
C LYS A 258 -5.25 12.47 -17.90
N TYR A 259 -6.13 11.62 -17.36
CA TYR A 259 -6.65 11.80 -15.99
C TYR A 259 -5.53 11.79 -14.95
N ILE A 260 -4.56 10.88 -15.09
CA ILE A 260 -3.41 10.82 -14.18
C ILE A 260 -2.56 12.10 -14.29
N ASP A 261 -2.36 12.63 -15.49
CA ASP A 261 -1.66 13.91 -15.68
C ASP A 261 -2.40 15.06 -14.98
N GLU A 262 -3.73 15.14 -15.16
CA GLU A 262 -4.56 16.15 -14.48
C GLU A 262 -4.56 16.02 -12.95
N PHE A 263 -4.50 14.80 -12.42
CA PHE A 263 -4.36 14.56 -10.97
C PHE A 263 -3.07 15.18 -10.44
N TYR A 264 -1.93 14.93 -11.09
CA TYR A 264 -0.64 15.47 -10.69
C TYR A 264 -0.49 16.98 -10.95
N GLU A 265 -1.18 17.52 -11.95
CA GLU A 265 -1.25 18.98 -12.14
C GLU A 265 -1.98 19.66 -10.97
N LYS A 266 -3.10 19.10 -10.53
CA LYS A 266 -3.85 19.61 -9.36
C LYS A 266 -3.04 19.46 -8.07
N SER A 267 -2.29 18.37 -7.95
CA SER A 267 -1.52 18.06 -6.74
C SER A 267 -0.38 19.03 -6.46
N ALA A 268 0.01 19.87 -7.42
CA ALA A 268 1.03 20.91 -7.22
C ALA A 268 0.65 21.93 -6.13
N SER A 269 -0.62 21.99 -5.74
CA SER A 269 -1.14 22.90 -4.71
C SER A 269 -1.38 22.23 -3.34
N TRP A 270 -1.14 20.93 -3.20
CA TRP A 270 -1.42 20.17 -1.98
C TRP A 270 -0.17 20.06 -1.10
N ASP A 271 -0.34 19.80 0.19
CA ASP A 271 0.79 19.62 1.11
C ASP A 271 1.56 18.33 0.75
N PHE A 272 0.82 17.26 0.51
CA PHE A 272 1.36 15.95 0.14
C PHE A 272 0.52 15.30 -0.96
N VAL A 273 1.14 14.42 -1.75
CA VAL A 273 0.43 13.61 -2.75
C VAL A 273 0.74 12.13 -2.59
N ILE A 274 -0.32 11.32 -2.59
CA ILE A 274 -0.21 9.87 -2.69
C ILE A 274 -0.46 9.50 -4.16
N GLY A 275 0.62 9.20 -4.87
CA GLY A 275 0.57 8.69 -6.24
C GLY A 275 -0.02 7.27 -6.30
N GLY A 276 -0.31 6.79 -7.50
CA GLY A 276 -0.92 5.48 -7.72
C GLY A 276 -0.23 4.69 -8.84
N ALA A 277 -0.07 3.39 -8.62
CA ALA A 277 0.37 2.43 -9.63
C ALA A 277 -0.57 1.22 -9.65
N PHE A 278 -1.16 0.92 -10.81
CA PHE A 278 -2.13 -0.16 -10.99
C PHE A 278 -1.87 -0.94 -12.27
N PRO A 279 -2.08 -2.27 -12.27
CA PRO A 279 -1.79 -3.10 -13.42
C PRO A 279 -2.84 -3.00 -14.51
N GLU A 280 -4.11 -3.05 -14.14
CA GLU A 280 -5.27 -3.10 -15.03
C GLU A 280 -6.53 -2.86 -14.21
N PHE A 281 -7.70 -2.92 -14.85
CA PHE A 281 -8.97 -3.07 -14.15
C PHE A 281 -9.85 -4.02 -14.95
N ASN A 282 -10.20 -5.14 -14.33
CA ASN A 282 -10.92 -6.23 -14.98
C ASN A 282 -11.80 -6.93 -13.95
N ASP A 283 -12.89 -6.27 -13.57
CA ASP A 283 -13.75 -6.79 -12.52
C ASP A 283 -14.49 -8.07 -12.93
N ILE A 284 -14.78 -8.92 -11.95
CA ILE A 284 -15.58 -10.12 -12.12
C ILE A 284 -17.09 -9.85 -11.97
N TYR A 285 -17.51 -8.62 -11.64
CA TYR A 285 -18.83 -8.32 -11.08
C TYR A 285 -19.99 -8.71 -11.99
N SER A 286 -19.90 -8.43 -13.29
CA SER A 286 -20.97 -8.85 -14.22
C SER A 286 -21.05 -10.37 -14.36
N LYS A 287 -19.91 -11.09 -14.33
CA LYS A 287 -19.89 -12.55 -14.35
C LYS A 287 -20.42 -13.12 -13.03
N ALA A 288 -20.10 -12.48 -11.92
CA ALA A 288 -20.57 -12.79 -10.57
C ALA A 288 -22.04 -12.41 -10.31
N LYS A 289 -22.68 -11.66 -11.23
CA LYS A 289 -24.04 -11.12 -11.06
C LYS A 289 -24.19 -10.19 -9.85
N VAL A 290 -23.11 -9.51 -9.46
CA VAL A 290 -23.13 -8.50 -8.39
C VAL A 290 -23.67 -7.17 -8.91
N SER A 291 -23.15 -6.71 -10.06
CA SER A 291 -23.51 -5.45 -10.70
C SER A 291 -23.13 -5.47 -12.19
N LYS A 292 -23.38 -4.37 -12.92
CA LYS A 292 -22.74 -4.15 -14.22
C LYS A 292 -21.24 -3.92 -13.97
N SER A 293 -20.38 -4.53 -14.79
CA SER A 293 -18.94 -4.25 -14.76
C SER A 293 -18.64 -2.78 -15.03
N HIS A 294 -17.57 -2.30 -14.41
CA HIS A 294 -16.97 -1.02 -14.73
C HIS A 294 -16.19 -1.13 -16.04
N ALA A 295 -15.66 0.00 -16.52
CA ALA A 295 -14.88 -0.01 -17.74
C ALA A 295 -13.58 -0.82 -17.57
N TYR A 296 -13.34 -1.74 -18.51
CA TYR A 296 -12.11 -2.51 -18.60
C TYR A 296 -10.93 -1.60 -18.96
N LEU A 297 -9.84 -1.71 -18.21
CA LEU A 297 -8.56 -1.07 -18.53
C LEU A 297 -7.51 -2.16 -18.78
N ASP A 298 -6.92 -2.18 -19.97
CA ASP A 298 -5.94 -3.20 -20.38
C ASP A 298 -4.60 -3.07 -19.64
N ALA A 299 -4.04 -4.21 -19.22
CA ALA A 299 -2.70 -4.33 -18.65
C ALA A 299 -1.57 -3.90 -19.59
N ARG A 300 -1.81 -3.95 -20.91
CA ARG A 300 -0.83 -3.64 -21.98
C ARG A 300 0.47 -4.41 -21.78
N GLU A 301 0.37 -5.72 -21.53
CA GLU A 301 1.51 -6.60 -21.23
C GLU A 301 2.34 -6.11 -20.01
N GLY A 302 1.65 -5.56 -19.00
CA GLY A 302 2.26 -5.00 -17.79
C GLY A 302 2.76 -3.56 -17.91
N LYS A 303 2.65 -2.93 -19.10
CA LYS A 303 3.07 -1.53 -19.30
C LYS A 303 2.18 -0.55 -18.55
N THR A 304 0.90 -0.86 -18.32
CA THR A 304 0.02 -0.01 -17.49
C THR A 304 0.56 0.13 -16.06
N PHE A 305 1.00 -0.96 -15.45
CA PHE A 305 1.66 -0.89 -14.14
C PHE A 305 2.97 -0.10 -14.20
N ALA A 306 3.85 -0.41 -15.16
CA ALA A 306 5.16 0.22 -15.28
C ALA A 306 5.06 1.73 -15.52
N ASP A 307 4.16 2.17 -16.40
CA ASP A 307 3.97 3.58 -16.75
C ASP A 307 3.38 4.37 -15.58
N THR A 308 2.38 3.82 -14.86
CA THR A 308 1.76 4.50 -13.70
C THR A 308 2.71 4.58 -12.50
N LEU A 309 3.50 3.52 -12.26
CA LEU A 309 4.58 3.52 -11.27
C LEU A 309 5.65 4.55 -11.60
N GLN A 310 6.16 4.56 -12.84
CA GLN A 310 7.17 5.52 -13.28
C GLN A 310 6.65 6.96 -13.18
N LYS A 311 5.39 7.21 -13.56
CA LYS A 311 4.81 8.55 -13.46
C LYS A 311 4.74 9.03 -12.01
N SER A 312 4.44 8.16 -11.06
CA SER A 312 4.44 8.52 -9.63
C SER A 312 5.84 8.92 -9.13
N ILE A 313 6.90 8.31 -9.67
CA ILE A 313 8.29 8.70 -9.41
C ILE A 313 8.59 10.07 -10.04
N ASP A 314 8.28 10.23 -11.32
CA ASP A 314 8.59 11.44 -12.10
C ASP A 314 7.86 12.68 -11.59
N LYS A 315 6.68 12.48 -10.98
CA LYS A 315 5.87 13.54 -10.36
C LYS A 315 6.18 13.76 -8.88
N HIS A 316 7.23 13.11 -8.36
CA HIS A 316 7.72 13.29 -6.99
C HIS A 316 6.64 13.09 -5.92
N ALA A 317 5.85 12.02 -6.08
CA ALA A 317 4.88 11.66 -5.06
C ALA A 317 5.56 11.41 -3.70
N ASP A 318 4.86 11.75 -2.61
CA ASP A 318 5.37 11.54 -1.24
C ASP A 318 5.26 10.06 -0.84
N ILE A 319 4.16 9.44 -1.26
CA ILE A 319 3.88 8.01 -1.15
C ILE A 319 3.42 7.51 -2.52
N ILE A 320 3.81 6.30 -2.89
CA ILE A 320 3.29 5.61 -4.08
C ILE A 320 2.44 4.45 -3.59
N GLN A 321 1.13 4.56 -3.76
CA GLN A 321 0.20 3.47 -3.49
C GLN A 321 0.18 2.49 -4.67
N ILE A 322 0.39 1.21 -4.38
CA ILE A 322 0.10 0.11 -5.31
C ILE A 322 -1.37 -0.26 -5.17
N ILE A 323 -2.09 -0.24 -6.29
CA ILE A 323 -3.53 -0.45 -6.42
C ILE A 323 -3.73 -1.70 -7.28
N THR A 324 -3.84 -2.88 -6.70
CA THR A 324 -3.81 -3.22 -5.25
C THR A 324 -2.85 -4.39 -5.03
N TRP A 325 -2.57 -4.76 -3.78
CA TRP A 325 -1.91 -6.02 -3.48
C TRP A 325 -2.75 -7.19 -4.00
N ASN A 326 -4.00 -7.30 -3.53
CA ASN A 326 -4.80 -8.51 -3.67
C ASN A 326 -6.31 -8.29 -3.89
N ASP A 327 -6.75 -7.20 -4.53
CA ASP A 327 -8.16 -7.10 -4.93
C ASP A 327 -8.43 -7.92 -6.21
N PHE A 328 -8.65 -9.21 -5.99
CA PHE A 328 -8.99 -10.18 -7.04
C PHE A 328 -10.38 -9.97 -7.64
N GLY A 329 -11.28 -9.25 -6.95
CA GLY A 329 -12.63 -8.98 -7.43
C GLY A 329 -12.66 -7.92 -8.52
N GLU A 330 -11.79 -6.91 -8.40
CA GLU A 330 -11.58 -5.87 -9.41
C GLU A 330 -10.49 -6.23 -10.43
N GLY A 331 -9.66 -7.25 -10.15
CA GLY A 331 -8.56 -7.65 -11.02
C GLY A 331 -7.41 -6.63 -11.02
N THR A 332 -7.28 -5.82 -9.96
CA THR A 332 -6.20 -4.84 -9.79
C THR A 332 -5.01 -5.43 -9.04
N ASN A 333 -5.09 -6.69 -8.59
CA ASN A 333 -4.08 -7.35 -7.79
C ASN A 333 -2.72 -7.42 -8.50
N ILE A 334 -1.64 -7.29 -7.71
CA ILE A 334 -0.26 -7.56 -8.14
C ILE A 334 0.38 -8.75 -7.40
N GLU A 335 -0.31 -9.29 -6.38
CA GLU A 335 0.04 -10.54 -5.73
C GLU A 335 0.27 -11.62 -6.80
N PRO A 336 1.35 -12.42 -6.73
CA PRO A 336 1.64 -13.40 -7.76
C PRO A 336 0.49 -14.35 -8.05
N THR A 337 0.11 -14.44 -9.32
CA THR A 337 -0.89 -15.38 -9.83
C THR A 337 -0.30 -16.32 -10.86
N GLU A 338 -1.07 -17.31 -11.29
CA GLU A 338 -0.65 -18.18 -12.39
C GLU A 338 -0.50 -17.44 -13.73
N GLU A 339 -1.26 -16.36 -13.94
CA GLU A 339 -1.31 -15.62 -15.20
C GLU A 339 -0.06 -14.77 -15.44
N TYR A 340 0.50 -14.16 -14.41
CA TYR A 340 1.63 -13.25 -14.55
C TYR A 340 2.79 -13.50 -13.58
N GLY A 341 2.70 -14.52 -12.72
CA GLY A 341 3.76 -14.90 -11.79
C GLY A 341 4.27 -13.70 -10.99
N TYR A 342 5.58 -13.45 -11.04
CA TYR A 342 6.22 -12.39 -10.28
C TYR A 342 6.46 -11.09 -11.07
N ASN A 343 5.88 -10.93 -12.27
CA ASN A 343 6.24 -9.85 -13.20
C ASN A 343 6.06 -8.44 -12.61
N TYR A 344 4.95 -8.18 -11.89
CA TYR A 344 4.72 -6.89 -11.25
C TYR A 344 5.72 -6.63 -10.11
N LEU A 345 6.01 -7.64 -9.28
CA LEU A 345 6.98 -7.51 -8.21
C LEU A 345 8.41 -7.28 -8.72
N GLN A 346 8.78 -7.90 -9.84
CA GLN A 346 10.07 -7.63 -10.50
C GLN A 346 10.14 -6.19 -11.03
N THR A 347 9.03 -5.66 -11.54
CA THR A 347 8.93 -4.24 -11.93
C THR A 347 9.19 -3.33 -10.74
N ILE A 348 8.60 -3.62 -9.57
CA ILE A 348 8.87 -2.87 -8.33
C ILE A 348 10.34 -2.97 -7.93
N GLN A 349 10.94 -4.16 -7.92
CA GLN A 349 12.36 -4.34 -7.58
C GLN A 349 13.26 -3.47 -8.47
N ASN A 350 12.98 -3.43 -9.77
CA ASN A 350 13.75 -2.66 -10.74
C ASN A 350 13.58 -1.16 -10.53
N THR A 351 12.35 -0.69 -10.29
CA THR A 351 12.07 0.72 -9.98
C THR A 351 12.73 1.14 -8.67
N LYS A 352 12.58 0.35 -7.60
CA LYS A 352 13.21 0.58 -6.30
C LYS A 352 14.71 0.73 -6.47
N ARG A 353 15.36 -0.24 -7.11
CA ARG A 353 16.82 -0.23 -7.34
C ARG A 353 17.30 0.95 -8.19
N LYS A 354 16.52 1.36 -9.18
CA LYS A 354 16.94 2.38 -10.15
C LYS A 354 16.71 3.81 -9.67
N TYR A 355 15.61 4.07 -8.98
CA TYR A 355 15.15 5.44 -8.72
C TYR A 355 15.01 5.80 -7.24
N ILE A 356 14.84 4.80 -6.36
CA ILE A 356 14.56 5.04 -4.93
C ILE A 356 15.75 4.64 -4.09
N ASP A 357 16.17 3.39 -4.10
CA ASP A 357 17.25 2.88 -3.24
C ASP A 357 18.27 2.08 -4.05
N LEU A 358 19.40 2.72 -4.37
CA LEU A 358 20.53 2.10 -5.07
C LEU A 358 21.17 0.96 -4.25
N SER A 359 20.93 0.91 -2.94
CA SER A 359 21.43 -0.14 -2.06
C SER A 359 20.49 -1.35 -1.98
N PHE A 360 19.34 -1.33 -2.66
CA PHE A 360 18.38 -2.42 -2.67
C PHE A 360 18.96 -3.71 -3.28
N GLN A 361 19.22 -4.71 -2.43
CA GLN A 361 19.99 -5.92 -2.77
C GLN A 361 19.15 -7.11 -3.26
N TYR A 362 17.84 -7.13 -3.01
CA TYR A 362 16.98 -8.25 -3.41
C TYR A 362 16.94 -8.41 -4.93
N LYS A 363 16.88 -9.68 -5.35
CA LYS A 363 16.89 -10.15 -6.73
C LYS A 363 15.58 -10.82 -7.08
N SER A 364 15.33 -10.95 -8.37
CA SER A 364 14.07 -11.55 -8.85
C SER A 364 13.92 -13.02 -8.49
N ASN A 365 15.03 -13.77 -8.38
CA ASN A 365 15.01 -15.16 -7.94
C ASN A 365 14.62 -15.32 -6.46
N ASP A 366 14.81 -14.28 -5.63
CA ASP A 366 14.45 -14.32 -4.20
C ASP A 366 12.93 -14.41 -4.01
N LEU A 367 12.14 -13.91 -4.97
CA LEU A 367 10.68 -13.96 -4.91
C LEU A 367 10.15 -15.40 -4.93
N ALA A 368 10.79 -16.29 -5.70
CA ALA A 368 10.42 -17.70 -5.74
C ALA A 368 10.69 -18.42 -4.42
N LEU A 369 11.64 -17.94 -3.60
CA LEU A 369 11.92 -18.49 -2.28
C LEU A 369 10.76 -18.24 -1.31
N CYS A 370 9.99 -17.15 -1.47
CA CYS A 370 8.79 -16.90 -0.65
C CYS A 370 7.77 -18.02 -0.81
N LYS A 371 7.52 -18.44 -2.06
CA LYS A 371 6.56 -19.54 -2.33
C LYS A 371 7.08 -20.87 -1.81
N ARG A 372 8.38 -21.15 -1.97
CA ARG A 372 9.01 -22.35 -1.40
C ARG A 372 8.90 -22.37 0.12
N PHE A 373 9.17 -21.24 0.78
CA PHE A 373 9.00 -21.08 2.22
C PHE A 373 7.55 -21.34 2.65
N TYR A 374 6.58 -20.75 1.95
CA TYR A 374 5.15 -21.00 2.19
C TYR A 374 4.80 -22.49 2.09
N ASP A 375 5.26 -23.17 1.03
CA ASP A 375 4.98 -24.60 0.83
C ASP A 375 5.54 -25.45 1.98
N LEU A 376 6.72 -25.10 2.50
CA LEU A 376 7.32 -25.77 3.65
C LEU A 376 6.56 -25.49 4.95
N ARG A 377 6.11 -24.24 5.16
CA ARG A 377 5.24 -23.87 6.29
C ARG A 377 3.97 -24.70 6.31
N ILE A 378 3.33 -24.88 5.16
CA ILE A 378 2.13 -25.69 5.03
C ILE A 378 2.43 -27.18 5.25
N LYS A 379 3.49 -27.70 4.60
CA LYS A 379 3.90 -29.12 4.69
C LYS A 379 4.22 -29.54 6.12
N TYR A 380 4.89 -28.67 6.88
CA TYR A 380 5.41 -28.97 8.22
C TYR A 380 4.64 -28.28 9.35
N LYS A 381 3.41 -27.79 9.10
CA LYS A 381 2.59 -27.07 10.09
C LYS A 381 2.33 -27.80 11.42
N ASN A 382 2.53 -29.12 11.47
CA ASN A 382 2.36 -29.95 12.67
C ASN A 382 3.69 -30.44 13.28
N ASP A 383 4.83 -30.07 12.67
CA ASP A 383 6.17 -30.47 13.08
C ASP A 383 6.84 -29.27 13.79
N LYS A 384 6.81 -29.28 15.12
CA LYS A 384 7.28 -28.15 15.94
C LYS A 384 8.75 -27.82 15.73
N GLU A 385 9.59 -28.83 15.52
CA GLU A 385 11.02 -28.62 15.32
C GLU A 385 11.28 -27.92 13.98
N LYS A 386 10.60 -28.37 12.92
CA LYS A 386 10.72 -27.71 11.61
C LYS A 386 10.10 -26.32 11.58
N ILE A 387 9.03 -26.07 12.33
CA ILE A 387 8.46 -24.72 12.44
C ILE A 387 9.49 -23.74 13.03
N ILE A 388 10.22 -24.12 14.08
CA ILE A 388 11.26 -23.27 14.66
C ILE A 388 12.35 -22.95 13.62
N ILE A 389 12.79 -23.95 12.86
CA ILE A 389 13.78 -23.74 11.80
C ILE A 389 13.24 -22.80 10.72
N LEU A 390 11.96 -22.94 10.36
CA LEU A 390 11.33 -22.05 9.38
C LEU A 390 11.17 -20.61 9.92
N ASP A 391 11.04 -20.39 11.23
CA ASP A 391 11.09 -19.04 11.81
C ASP A 391 12.45 -18.37 11.54
N ASP A 392 13.54 -19.12 11.63
CA ASP A 392 14.87 -18.63 11.28
C ASP A 392 15.00 -18.34 9.77
N VAL A 393 14.40 -19.18 8.92
CA VAL A 393 14.36 -18.96 7.46
C VAL A 393 13.63 -17.66 7.12
N PHE A 394 12.48 -17.40 7.76
CA PHE A 394 11.72 -16.16 7.58
C PHE A 394 12.59 -14.92 7.89
N ASN A 395 13.31 -14.95 9.02
CA ASN A 395 14.22 -13.86 9.40
C ASN A 395 15.37 -13.68 8.41
N LEU A 396 15.98 -14.77 7.94
CA LEU A 396 17.05 -14.72 6.93
C LEU A 396 16.56 -14.10 5.62
N LEU A 397 15.35 -14.45 5.17
CA LEU A 397 14.74 -13.86 3.98
C LEU A 397 14.53 -12.36 4.14
N ILE A 398 14.02 -11.89 5.29
CA ILE A 398 13.83 -10.46 5.60
C ILE A 398 15.14 -9.67 5.67
N MET A 399 16.23 -10.34 6.05
CA MET A 399 17.58 -9.75 6.13
C MET A 399 18.33 -9.76 4.79
N GLY A 400 17.73 -10.25 3.70
CA GLY A 400 18.40 -10.39 2.40
C GLY A 400 19.44 -11.52 2.35
N LYS A 401 19.42 -12.44 3.31
CA LYS A 401 20.30 -13.62 3.36
C LYS A 401 19.67 -14.82 2.63
N SER A 402 19.18 -14.58 1.41
CA SER A 402 18.44 -15.56 0.62
C SER A 402 19.17 -16.88 0.40
N ALA A 403 20.49 -16.85 0.20
CA ALA A 403 21.30 -18.05 0.00
C ALA A 403 21.35 -18.95 1.24
N ASP A 404 21.44 -18.35 2.44
CA ASP A 404 21.43 -19.09 3.70
C ASP A 404 20.05 -19.70 3.95
N ALA A 405 18.98 -18.91 3.71
CA ALA A 405 17.60 -19.37 3.79
C ALA A 405 17.33 -20.55 2.85
N GLU A 406 17.78 -20.46 1.59
CA GLU A 406 17.63 -21.52 0.60
C GLU A 406 18.36 -22.81 1.00
N LYS A 407 19.57 -22.69 1.56
CA LYS A 407 20.33 -23.83 2.05
C LYS A 407 19.56 -24.56 3.16
N ILE A 408 19.07 -23.83 4.16
CA ILE A 408 18.30 -24.41 5.27
C ILE A 408 17.03 -25.08 4.77
N MET A 409 16.26 -24.42 3.89
CA MET A 409 15.07 -25.02 3.29
C MET A 409 15.36 -26.32 2.52
N THR A 410 16.56 -26.45 1.94
CA THR A 410 17.00 -27.67 1.24
C THR A 410 17.34 -28.80 2.21
N GLU A 411 17.96 -28.48 3.34
CA GLU A 411 18.25 -29.44 4.39
C GLU A 411 16.97 -29.97 5.07
N ILE A 412 15.93 -29.14 5.22
CA ILE A 412 14.64 -29.58 5.78
C ILE A 412 13.88 -30.54 4.85
N ASP A 413 14.07 -30.42 3.54
CA ASP A 413 13.42 -31.27 2.54
C ASP A 413 14.14 -32.61 2.28
N SER A 414 15.42 -32.69 2.66
CA SER A 414 16.27 -33.88 2.51
C SER A 414 16.03 -34.90 3.61
#